data_AF-A0A7S4VCJ7-F1
#
_entry.id   AF-A0A7S4VCJ7-F1
#
_cell.length_a   1.000
_cell.length_b   1.000
_cell.length_c   1.000
_cell.angle_alpha   90.00
_cell.angle_beta   90.00
_cell.angle_gamma   90.00
#
_symmetry.space_group_name_H-M   'P 1'
#
loop_
_entity.id
_entity.type
_entity.pdbx_description
1 polymer ?
#
loop_
_entity_poly.entity_id
_entity_poly.type
_entity_poly.pdbx_seq_one_letter_code
_entity_poly.pdbx_strand_id
1 'polypeptide(L)'
;MRMIKLVRTVRMVPLFKILYKLVMGLFGSARLLLFTSIMMGTVLYVLAVIGVSLMGRSPGFRADPVAQEYFGGVPVALFTLLHVSTLDSWSFMVRVLEVKTQAVVPVCVATIMLVTLCLLNLITAVICNAAFERASKDEEVLVREKRKAVEGEIKDLRDMFQELDADGSGTLSKDEYMSASKTNWRVQQKFKLLGISPGEAEDLWDLLALGGEELEVETFANNMRMLQGDAKAKDSYSAMRYLQRTTQRVEKMAEGMKKLQRRLEGLQELALEVHRELGATMHQLVTMSEGIADCIPRLGSRRSIDDILDLRDKVRNTASVLW
;
A
#
# COMPACT_ATOMS: atom_id res chain seq x y z
N MET A 1 -4.91 37.50 -43.48
CA MET A 1 -6.31 37.05 -43.60
C MET A 1 -6.57 35.89 -44.59
N ARG A 2 -5.74 35.66 -45.63
CA ARG A 2 -5.91 34.50 -46.55
C ARG A 2 -5.57 33.15 -45.90
N MET A 3 -4.52 33.09 -45.07
CA MET A 3 -4.08 31.89 -44.33
C MET A 3 -5.13 31.36 -43.32
N ILE A 4 -5.88 32.25 -42.66
CA ILE A 4 -6.88 31.86 -41.63
C ILE A 4 -8.10 31.17 -42.27
N LYS A 5 -8.47 31.55 -43.50
CA LYS A 5 -9.55 30.89 -44.26
C LYS A 5 -9.13 29.48 -44.68
N LEU A 6 -7.87 29.32 -45.12
CA LEU A 6 -7.28 28.00 -45.43
C LEU A 6 -7.26 27.08 -44.20
N VAL A 7 -6.81 27.56 -43.04
CA VAL A 7 -6.81 26.78 -41.79
C VAL A 7 -8.21 26.31 -41.39
N ARG A 8 -9.26 27.11 -41.63
CA ARG A 8 -10.66 26.72 -41.37
C ARG A 8 -11.15 25.63 -42.31
N THR A 9 -10.91 25.74 -43.61
CA THR A 9 -11.32 24.74 -44.61
C THR A 9 -10.58 23.42 -44.40
N VAL A 10 -9.30 23.51 -44.04
CA VAL A 10 -8.42 22.36 -43.81
C VAL A 10 -8.82 21.59 -42.53
N ARG A 11 -9.34 22.26 -41.49
CA ARG A 11 -9.86 21.62 -40.25
C ARG A 11 -11.06 20.69 -40.47
N MET A 12 -11.84 20.89 -41.53
CA MET A 12 -13.03 20.07 -41.84
C MET A 12 -12.70 18.77 -42.58
N VAL A 13 -11.46 18.61 -43.05
CA VAL A 13 -11.04 17.42 -43.78
C VAL A 13 -10.63 16.31 -42.78
N PRO A 14 -11.21 15.10 -42.87
CA PRO A 14 -10.83 13.97 -42.01
C PRO A 14 -9.33 13.65 -42.02
N LEU A 15 -8.68 13.83 -43.18
CA LEU A 15 -7.22 13.71 -43.36
C LEU A 15 -6.44 14.65 -42.43
N PHE A 16 -6.97 15.84 -42.13
CA PHE A 16 -6.31 16.81 -41.26
C PHE A 16 -6.41 16.44 -39.79
N LYS A 17 -7.43 15.68 -39.37
CA LYS A 17 -7.48 15.10 -38.02
C LYS A 17 -6.40 14.04 -37.85
N ILE A 18 -6.14 13.24 -38.89
CA ILE A 18 -5.04 12.26 -38.91
C ILE A 18 -3.70 12.98 -38.88
N LEU A 19 -3.50 13.99 -39.73
CA LEU A 19 -2.30 14.82 -39.75
C LEU A 19 -2.08 15.54 -38.41
N TYR A 20 -3.12 16.11 -37.81
CA TYR A 20 -3.06 16.76 -36.51
C TYR A 20 -2.62 15.80 -35.41
N LYS A 21 -3.13 14.57 -35.38
CA LYS A 21 -2.70 13.53 -34.43
C LYS A 21 -1.22 13.15 -34.64
N LEU A 22 -0.78 12.99 -35.89
CA LEU A 22 0.62 12.74 -36.24
C LEU A 22 1.54 13.89 -35.80
N VAL A 23 1.15 15.14 -36.08
CA VAL A 23 1.89 16.34 -35.70
C VAL A 23 1.94 16.50 -34.18
N MET A 24 0.84 16.27 -33.47
CA MET A 24 0.82 16.27 -32.00
C MET A 24 1.71 15.16 -31.41
N GLY A 25 1.75 13.98 -32.06
CA GLY A 25 2.68 12.90 -31.69
C GLY A 25 4.15 13.31 -31.87
N LEU A 26 4.47 13.99 -32.98
CA LEU A 26 5.80 14.55 -33.24
C LEU A 26 6.18 15.60 -32.18
N PHE A 27 5.27 16.50 -31.83
CA PHE A 27 5.47 17.47 -30.75
C PHE A 27 5.64 16.80 -29.37
N GLY A 28 5.02 15.64 -29.15
CA GLY A 28 5.24 14.81 -27.96
C GLY A 28 6.70 14.39 -27.80
N SER A 29 7.40 14.12 -28.90
CA SER A 29 8.84 13.82 -28.91
C SER A 29 9.74 15.04 -29.11
N ALA A 30 9.19 16.24 -29.34
CA ALA A 30 9.96 17.45 -29.64
C ALA A 30 10.90 17.84 -28.49
N ARG A 31 10.54 17.57 -27.24
CA ARG A 31 11.42 17.82 -26.09
C ARG A 31 12.70 16.99 -26.18
N LEU A 32 12.57 15.69 -26.47
CA LEU A 32 13.72 14.80 -26.63
C LEU A 32 14.58 15.23 -27.83
N LEU A 33 13.93 15.52 -28.96
CA LEU A 33 14.61 16.01 -30.16
C LEU A 33 15.39 17.29 -29.90
N LEU A 34 14.82 18.26 -29.17
CA LEU A 34 15.49 19.51 -28.81
C LEU A 34 16.77 19.27 -28.00
N PHE A 35 16.72 18.44 -26.96
CA PHE A 35 17.91 18.13 -26.16
C PHE A 35 18.99 17.43 -26.99
N THR A 36 18.60 16.50 -27.88
CA THR A 36 19.56 15.83 -28.76
C THR A 36 20.13 16.76 -29.82
N SER A 37 19.33 17.68 -30.38
CA SER A 37 19.81 18.73 -31.29
C SER A 37 20.80 19.67 -30.59
N ILE A 38 20.57 20.04 -29.34
CA ILE A 38 21.51 20.84 -28.53
C ILE A 38 22.82 20.07 -28.30
N MET A 39 22.73 18.78 -27.95
CA MET A 39 23.91 17.94 -27.75
C MET A 39 24.73 17.81 -29.04
N MET A 40 24.05 17.56 -30.17
CA MET A 40 24.66 17.51 -31.49
C MET A 40 25.33 18.85 -31.86
N GLY A 41 24.64 19.96 -31.65
CA GLY A 41 25.19 21.30 -31.92
C GLY A 41 26.44 21.60 -31.08
N THR A 42 26.48 21.12 -29.83
CA THR A 42 27.65 21.26 -28.96
C THR A 42 28.85 20.47 -29.48
N VAL A 43 28.63 19.23 -29.94
CA VAL A 43 29.67 18.40 -30.55
C VAL A 43 30.23 19.07 -31.82
N LEU A 44 29.34 19.55 -32.70
CA LEU A 44 29.74 20.26 -33.91
C LEU A 44 30.49 21.56 -33.60
N TYR A 45 30.10 22.28 -32.56
CA TYR A 45 30.80 23.50 -32.12
C TYR A 45 32.23 23.20 -31.66
N VAL A 46 32.43 22.16 -30.83
CA VAL A 46 33.76 21.76 -30.37
C VAL A 46 34.65 21.36 -31.56
N LEU A 47 34.12 20.54 -32.48
CA LEU A 47 34.85 20.14 -33.69
C LEU A 47 35.12 21.33 -34.63
N ALA A 48 34.23 22.32 -34.71
CA ALA A 48 34.44 23.53 -35.48
C ALA A 48 35.59 24.37 -34.90
N VAL A 49 35.65 24.52 -33.57
CA VAL A 49 36.77 25.22 -32.91
C VAL A 49 38.09 24.50 -33.15
N ILE A 50 38.10 23.17 -33.09
CA ILE A 50 39.27 22.34 -33.42
C ILE A 50 39.66 22.51 -34.90
N GLY A 51 38.69 22.50 -35.81
CA GLY A 51 38.94 22.70 -37.24
C GLY A 51 39.54 24.07 -37.54
N VAL A 52 39.01 25.13 -36.92
CA VAL A 52 39.54 26.50 -37.06
C VAL A 52 40.95 26.61 -36.48
N SER A 53 41.23 25.98 -35.34
CA SER A 53 42.56 26.05 -34.72
C SER A 53 43.62 25.29 -35.51
N LEU A 54 43.28 24.12 -36.05
CA LEU A 54 44.20 23.27 -36.81
C LEU A 54 44.38 23.71 -38.27
N MET A 55 43.34 24.27 -38.90
CA MET A 55 43.35 24.64 -40.32
C MET A 55 43.31 26.15 -40.49
N GLY A 56 42.23 26.83 -40.08
CA GLY A 56 42.03 28.26 -40.36
C GLY A 56 43.06 29.21 -39.77
N ARG A 57 43.63 28.87 -38.60
CA ARG A 57 44.62 29.70 -37.89
C ARG A 57 46.05 29.17 -37.96
N SER A 58 46.28 28.06 -38.68
CA SER A 58 47.63 27.50 -38.82
C SER A 58 48.53 28.42 -39.67
N PRO A 59 49.82 28.61 -39.32
CA PRO A 59 50.72 29.55 -39.99
C PRO A 59 50.82 29.36 -41.52
N GLY A 60 50.68 28.12 -42.00
CA GLY A 60 50.73 27.81 -43.44
C GLY A 60 49.42 28.03 -44.22
N PHE A 61 48.30 28.28 -43.54
CA PHE A 61 46.94 28.22 -44.11
C PHE A 61 46.15 29.51 -43.90
N ARG A 62 46.69 30.42 -43.09
CA ARG A 62 46.07 31.72 -42.82
C ARG A 62 45.91 32.58 -44.08
N ALA A 63 46.76 32.37 -45.08
CA ALA A 63 46.72 33.04 -46.37
C ALA A 63 46.08 32.19 -47.49
N ASP A 64 45.69 30.94 -47.22
CA ASP A 64 45.09 30.06 -48.23
C ASP A 64 43.58 30.36 -48.35
N PRO A 65 43.08 30.86 -49.50
CA PRO A 65 41.69 31.22 -49.65
C PRO A 65 40.73 30.04 -49.47
N VAL A 66 41.15 28.82 -49.84
CA VAL A 66 40.32 27.61 -49.74
C VAL A 66 40.19 27.20 -48.27
N ALA A 67 41.28 27.24 -47.51
CA ALA A 67 41.22 26.93 -46.08
C ALA A 67 40.37 27.96 -45.30
N GLN A 68 40.41 29.24 -45.71
CA GLN A 68 39.58 30.29 -45.10
C GLN A 68 38.09 30.15 -45.48
N GLU A 69 37.77 29.66 -46.68
CA GLU A 69 36.40 29.41 -47.13
C GLU A 69 35.69 28.36 -46.27
N TYR A 70 36.40 27.33 -45.82
CA TYR A 70 35.83 26.24 -45.00
C TYR A 70 36.05 26.43 -43.49
N PHE A 71 37.21 26.93 -43.05
CA PHE A 71 37.61 26.97 -41.64
C PHE A 71 38.11 28.35 -41.17
N GLY A 72 37.82 29.44 -41.90
CA GLY A 72 38.31 30.78 -41.54
C GLY A 72 37.74 31.36 -40.24
N GLY A 73 36.58 30.87 -39.80
CA GLY A 73 35.96 31.26 -38.54
C GLY A 73 34.97 30.22 -38.02
N VAL A 74 34.63 30.30 -36.74
CA VAL A 74 33.77 29.30 -36.07
C VAL A 74 32.38 29.17 -36.75
N PRO A 75 31.67 30.25 -37.12
CA PRO A 75 30.37 30.10 -37.81
C PRO A 75 30.48 29.42 -39.17
N VAL A 76 31.55 29.73 -39.92
CA VAL A 76 31.83 29.14 -41.24
C VAL A 76 32.16 27.65 -41.08
N ALA A 77 33.06 27.32 -40.15
CA ALA A 77 33.41 25.94 -39.84
C ALA A 77 32.22 25.13 -39.32
N LEU A 78 31.33 25.73 -38.52
CA LEU A 78 30.10 25.08 -38.07
C LEU A 78 29.19 24.73 -39.25
N PHE A 79 29.04 25.65 -40.21
CA PHE A 79 28.27 25.41 -41.45
C PHE A 79 28.92 24.34 -42.33
N THR A 80 30.25 24.37 -42.48
CA THR A 80 31.00 23.34 -43.20
C THR A 80 30.83 21.97 -42.55
N LEU A 81 30.99 21.86 -41.24
CA LEU A 81 30.81 20.59 -40.52
C LEU A 81 29.35 20.12 -40.52
N LEU A 82 28.38 21.02 -40.62
CA LEU A 82 26.98 20.66 -40.86
C LEU A 82 26.79 20.01 -42.23
N HIS A 83 27.38 20.52 -43.30
CA HIS A 83 27.38 19.85 -44.61
C HIS A 83 28.11 18.50 -44.59
N VAL A 84 29.24 18.40 -43.88
CA VAL A 84 29.93 17.12 -43.68
C VAL A 84 29.03 16.13 -42.92
N SER A 85 28.27 16.61 -41.94
CA SER A 85 27.35 15.80 -41.14
C SER A 85 26.21 15.20 -41.98
N THR A 86 25.78 15.88 -43.05
CA THR A 86 24.79 15.36 -44.01
C THR A 86 25.40 14.42 -45.04
N LEU A 87 26.71 14.14 -44.94
CA LEU A 87 27.50 13.38 -45.91
C LEU A 87 27.49 14.00 -47.32
N ASP A 88 27.17 15.29 -47.42
CA ASP A 88 27.13 15.98 -48.70
C ASP A 88 28.54 16.47 -49.06
N SER A 89 29.04 16.00 -50.21
CA SER A 89 30.25 16.51 -50.87
C SER A 89 31.53 16.57 -50.01
N TRP A 90 31.55 15.90 -48.85
CA TRP A 90 32.63 15.96 -47.88
C TRP A 90 33.93 15.35 -48.41
N SER A 91 33.84 14.31 -49.24
CA SER A 91 35.00 13.64 -49.82
C SER A 91 35.75 14.52 -50.83
N PHE A 92 35.01 15.35 -51.58
CA PHE A 92 35.60 16.35 -52.47
C PHE A 92 36.33 17.42 -51.67
N MET A 93 35.67 17.98 -50.64
CA MET A 93 36.27 18.97 -49.73
C MET A 93 37.55 18.44 -49.07
N VAL A 94 37.51 17.21 -48.55
CA VAL A 94 38.68 16.55 -47.94
C VAL A 94 39.81 16.42 -48.95
N ARG A 95 39.56 15.94 -50.18
CA ARG A 95 40.61 15.79 -51.19
C ARG A 95 41.29 17.12 -51.55
N VAL A 96 40.52 18.20 -51.63
CA VAL A 96 41.06 19.54 -51.94
C VAL A 96 41.93 20.05 -50.78
N LEU A 97 41.50 19.85 -49.54
CA LEU A 97 42.21 20.32 -48.35
C LEU A 97 43.36 19.40 -47.92
N GLU A 98 43.30 18.10 -48.23
CA GLU A 98 44.30 17.10 -47.82
C GLU A 98 45.66 17.34 -48.47
N VAL A 99 45.67 17.81 -49.72
CA VAL A 99 46.90 18.25 -50.42
C VAL A 99 47.62 19.36 -49.65
N LYS A 100 46.88 20.10 -48.83
CA LYS A 100 47.41 21.20 -48.02
C LYS A 100 47.69 20.72 -46.59
N THR A 101 46.70 20.15 -45.90
CA THR A 101 46.78 19.69 -44.50
C THR A 101 46.20 18.30 -44.31
N GLN A 102 46.97 17.39 -43.71
CA GLN A 102 46.48 16.08 -43.33
C GLN A 102 45.50 16.11 -42.15
N ALA A 103 45.40 17.24 -41.42
CA ALA A 103 44.50 17.39 -40.27
C ALA A 103 43.01 17.43 -40.67
N VAL A 104 42.68 17.71 -41.94
CA VAL A 104 41.29 17.74 -42.41
C VAL A 104 40.62 16.35 -42.35
N VAL A 105 41.39 15.30 -42.64
CA VAL A 105 40.91 13.91 -42.67
C VAL A 105 40.39 13.47 -41.30
N PRO A 106 41.18 13.52 -40.19
CA PRO A 106 40.69 13.10 -38.88
C PRO A 106 39.55 13.99 -38.36
N VAL A 107 39.53 15.30 -38.66
CA VAL A 107 38.44 16.19 -38.25
C VAL A 107 37.13 15.80 -38.95
N CYS A 108 37.15 15.56 -40.26
CA CYS A 108 35.96 15.16 -41.02
C CYS A 108 35.49 13.76 -40.64
N VAL A 109 36.41 12.79 -40.50
CA VAL A 109 36.08 11.42 -40.08
C VAL A 109 35.50 11.42 -38.65
N ALA A 110 36.11 12.16 -37.71
CA ALA A 110 35.58 12.29 -36.36
C ALA A 110 34.19 12.94 -36.36
N THR A 111 33.96 13.95 -37.20
CA THR A 111 32.64 14.58 -37.38
C THR A 111 31.61 13.56 -37.85
N ILE A 112 31.92 12.80 -38.91
CA ILE A 112 31.02 11.77 -39.46
C ILE A 112 30.73 10.69 -38.43
N MET A 113 31.74 10.16 -37.75
CA MET A 113 31.54 9.13 -36.73
C MET A 113 30.71 9.62 -35.55
N LEU A 114 31.05 10.79 -34.98
CA LEU A 114 30.35 11.32 -33.82
C LEU A 114 28.90 11.70 -34.14
N VAL A 115 28.66 12.33 -35.29
CA VAL A 115 27.30 12.65 -35.75
C VAL A 115 26.50 11.36 -35.98
N THR A 116 27.09 10.36 -36.66
CA THR A 116 26.39 9.10 -36.94
C THR A 116 26.04 8.37 -35.64
N LEU A 117 26.97 8.30 -34.68
CA LEU A 117 26.70 7.74 -33.35
C LEU A 117 25.62 8.52 -32.60
N CYS A 118 25.64 9.85 -32.66
CA CYS A 118 24.61 10.69 -32.04
C CYS A 118 23.23 10.47 -32.68
N LEU A 119 23.15 10.35 -34.01
CA LEU A 119 21.90 10.07 -34.73
C LEU A 119 21.37 8.67 -34.42
N LEU A 120 22.24 7.65 -34.37
CA LEU A 120 21.84 6.29 -33.99
C LEU A 120 21.32 6.24 -32.55
N ASN A 121 21.99 6.93 -31.63
CA ASN A 121 21.53 7.05 -30.24
C ASN A 121 20.21 7.81 -30.14
N LEU A 122 19.99 8.84 -30.96
CA LEU A 122 18.71 9.55 -31.04
C LEU A 122 17.58 8.62 -31.48
N ILE A 123 17.78 7.90 -32.58
CA ILE A 123 16.79 6.95 -33.13
C ILE A 123 16.46 5.89 -32.07
N THR A 124 17.49 5.32 -31.44
CA THR A 124 17.32 4.33 -30.37
C THR A 124 16.55 4.91 -29.19
N ALA A 125 16.89 6.11 -28.73
CA ALA A 125 16.18 6.77 -27.64
C ALA A 125 14.70 7.02 -27.96
N VAL A 126 14.37 7.44 -29.18
CA VAL A 126 12.98 7.65 -29.63
C VAL A 126 12.21 6.34 -29.66
N ILE A 127 12.80 5.27 -30.22
CA ILE A 127 12.18 3.94 -30.29
C ILE A 127 11.94 3.39 -28.88
N CYS A 128 12.95 3.45 -28.00
CA CYS A 128 12.84 3.02 -26.62
C CYS A 128 11.77 3.83 -25.87
N ASN A 129 11.74 5.15 -26.01
CA ASN A 129 10.74 5.99 -25.35
C ASN A 129 9.31 5.64 -25.82
N ALA A 130 9.12 5.42 -27.13
CA ALA A 130 7.83 4.99 -27.67
C ALA A 130 7.43 3.58 -27.17
N ALA A 131 8.40 2.67 -27.00
CA ALA A 131 8.14 1.34 -26.46
C ALA A 131 7.75 1.40 -24.97
N PHE A 132 8.47 2.17 -24.16
CA PHE A 132 8.15 2.35 -22.74
C PHE A 132 6.82 3.05 -22.52
N GLU A 133 6.48 4.06 -23.32
CA GLU A 133 5.19 4.75 -23.22
C GLU A 133 4.02 3.82 -23.55
N ARG A 134 4.18 2.92 -24.53
CA ARG A 134 3.17 1.90 -24.84
C ARG A 134 3.04 0.87 -23.71
N ALA A 135 4.16 0.36 -23.21
CA ALA A 135 4.16 -0.60 -22.11
C ALA A 135 3.48 -0.04 -20.84
N SER A 136 3.76 1.23 -20.52
CA SER A 136 3.12 1.93 -19.39
C SER A 136 1.62 2.11 -19.59
N LYS A 137 1.17 2.48 -20.79
CA LYS A 137 -0.27 2.59 -21.10
C LYS A 137 -0.97 1.25 -21.03
N ASP A 138 -0.34 0.18 -21.51
CA ASP A 138 -0.91 -1.17 -21.45
C ASP A 138 -1.06 -1.62 -19.98
N GLU A 139 -0.08 -1.35 -19.12
CA GLU A 139 -0.19 -1.65 -17.69
C GLU A 139 -1.33 -0.86 -17.01
N GLU A 140 -1.44 0.44 -17.28
CA GLU A 140 -2.53 1.27 -16.76
C GLU A 140 -3.91 0.80 -17.24
N VAL A 141 -4.02 0.41 -18.52
CA VAL A 141 -5.25 -0.15 -19.10
C VAL A 141 -5.61 -1.45 -18.41
N LEU A 142 -4.65 -2.37 -18.24
CA LEU A 142 -4.88 -3.66 -17.56
C LEU A 142 -5.30 -3.47 -16.10
N VAL A 143 -4.69 -2.53 -15.37
CA VAL A 143 -5.08 -2.20 -13.99
C VAL A 143 -6.51 -1.63 -13.96
N ARG A 144 -6.84 -0.74 -14.90
CA ARG A 144 -8.18 -0.14 -14.99
C ARG A 144 -9.25 -1.17 -15.35
N GLU A 145 -8.97 -2.09 -16.26
CA GLU A 145 -9.89 -3.17 -16.63
C GLU A 145 -10.14 -4.10 -15.44
N LYS A 146 -9.09 -4.50 -14.71
CA LYS A 146 -9.23 -5.28 -13.47
C LYS A 146 -10.08 -4.56 -12.42
N ARG A 147 -9.88 -3.25 -12.23
CA ARG A 147 -10.71 -2.46 -11.29
C ARG A 147 -12.17 -2.40 -11.72
N LYS A 148 -12.44 -2.19 -13.00
CA LYS A 148 -13.82 -2.17 -13.53
C LYS A 148 -14.51 -3.52 -13.38
N ALA A 149 -13.81 -4.62 -13.62
CA ALA A 149 -14.37 -5.97 -13.40
C ALA A 149 -14.76 -6.15 -11.92
N VAL A 150 -13.88 -5.76 -11.00
CA VAL A 150 -14.13 -5.81 -9.56
C VAL A 150 -15.31 -4.92 -9.13
N GLU A 151 -15.38 -3.69 -9.64
CA GLU A 151 -16.50 -2.78 -9.35
C GLU A 151 -17.82 -3.33 -9.88
N GLY A 152 -17.80 -3.96 -11.07
CA GLY A 152 -18.95 -4.67 -11.63
C GLY A 152 -19.41 -5.82 -10.74
N GLU A 153 -18.49 -6.67 -10.28
CA GLU A 153 -18.79 -7.78 -9.35
C GLU A 153 -19.39 -7.29 -8.03
N ILE A 154 -18.82 -6.23 -7.43
CA ILE A 154 -19.35 -5.65 -6.19
C ILE A 154 -20.75 -5.09 -6.42
N LYS A 155 -20.99 -4.43 -7.56
CA LYS A 155 -22.31 -3.93 -7.91
C LYS A 155 -23.33 -5.07 -8.04
N ASP A 156 -22.99 -6.13 -8.77
CA ASP A 156 -23.86 -7.30 -8.93
C ASP A 156 -24.19 -7.97 -7.57
N LEU A 157 -23.23 -8.00 -6.64
CA LEU A 157 -23.43 -8.51 -5.28
C LEU A 157 -24.31 -7.57 -4.43
N ARG A 158 -24.20 -6.24 -4.62
CA ARG A 158 -25.08 -5.26 -3.96
C ARG A 158 -26.51 -5.37 -4.47
N ASP A 159 -26.69 -5.52 -5.78
CA ASP A 159 -28.01 -5.70 -6.39
C ASP A 159 -28.65 -7.01 -5.88
N MET A 160 -27.86 -8.07 -5.72
CA MET A 160 -28.31 -9.32 -5.09
C MET A 160 -28.68 -9.14 -3.62
N PHE A 161 -27.90 -8.36 -2.86
CA PHE A 161 -28.22 -8.07 -1.46
C PHE A 161 -29.57 -7.36 -1.32
N GLN A 162 -29.88 -6.40 -2.19
CA GLN A 162 -31.17 -5.71 -2.16
C GLN A 162 -32.36 -6.64 -2.44
N GLU A 163 -32.14 -7.76 -3.14
CA GLU A 163 -33.17 -8.79 -3.31
C GLU A 163 -33.28 -9.75 -2.10
N LEU A 164 -32.25 -9.79 -1.26
CA LEU A 164 -32.19 -10.61 -0.05
C LEU A 164 -32.80 -9.87 1.15
N ASP A 165 -32.55 -8.57 1.25
CA ASP A 165 -33.03 -7.65 2.29
C ASP A 165 -34.53 -7.35 2.07
N ALA A 166 -35.39 -8.20 2.62
CA ALA A 166 -36.83 -8.14 2.39
C ALA A 166 -37.50 -7.07 3.26
N ASP A 167 -36.92 -6.78 4.43
CA ASP A 167 -37.43 -5.77 5.36
C ASP A 167 -36.87 -4.36 5.10
N GLY A 168 -35.83 -4.24 4.27
CA GLY A 168 -35.20 -2.98 3.90
C GLY A 168 -34.38 -2.37 5.03
N SER A 169 -33.94 -3.19 5.99
CA SER A 169 -33.15 -2.76 7.15
C SER A 169 -31.74 -2.28 6.77
N GLY A 170 -31.24 -2.65 5.58
CA GLY A 170 -29.85 -2.42 5.16
C GLY A 170 -28.87 -3.45 5.74
N THR A 171 -29.39 -4.46 6.42
CA THR A 171 -28.68 -5.59 7.01
C THR A 171 -29.35 -6.89 6.57
N LEU A 172 -28.60 -7.97 6.49
CA LEU A 172 -29.14 -9.28 6.17
C LEU A 172 -29.16 -10.12 7.44
N SER A 173 -30.33 -10.66 7.79
CA SER A 173 -30.48 -11.62 8.89
C SER A 173 -30.28 -13.07 8.41
N LYS A 174 -29.97 -13.98 9.34
CA LYS A 174 -29.81 -15.41 9.02
C LYS A 174 -31.09 -16.00 8.40
N ASP A 175 -32.26 -15.61 8.89
CA ASP A 175 -33.54 -16.12 8.42
C ASP A 175 -33.87 -15.66 6.99
N GLU A 176 -33.59 -14.41 6.65
CA GLU A 176 -33.74 -13.87 5.30
C GLU A 176 -32.81 -14.55 4.32
N TYR A 177 -31.54 -14.70 4.70
CA TYR A 177 -30.54 -15.41 3.91
C TYR A 177 -30.96 -16.88 3.67
N MET A 178 -31.37 -17.60 4.72
CA MET A 178 -31.77 -19.00 4.61
C MET A 178 -33.05 -19.16 3.79
N SER A 179 -34.00 -18.24 3.92
CA SER A 179 -35.22 -18.22 3.12
C SER A 179 -34.90 -17.98 1.64
N ALA A 180 -34.08 -16.97 1.34
CA ALA A 180 -33.73 -16.61 -0.01
C ALA A 180 -32.80 -17.63 -0.70
N SER A 181 -31.95 -18.33 0.04
CA SER A 181 -31.18 -19.46 -0.51
C SER A 181 -32.09 -20.57 -1.06
N LYS A 182 -33.31 -20.70 -0.52
CA LYS A 182 -34.32 -21.69 -0.94
C LYS A 182 -35.30 -21.17 -1.97
N THR A 183 -35.60 -19.87 -1.97
CA THR A 183 -36.66 -19.28 -2.80
C THR A 183 -36.15 -18.42 -3.96
N ASN A 184 -35.01 -17.72 -3.81
CA ASN A 184 -34.48 -16.81 -4.82
C ASN A 184 -33.56 -17.55 -5.81
N TRP A 185 -33.96 -17.58 -7.08
CA TRP A 185 -33.23 -18.25 -8.15
C TRP A 185 -31.84 -17.65 -8.42
N ARG A 186 -31.64 -16.32 -8.28
CA ARG A 186 -30.34 -15.67 -8.53
C ARG A 186 -29.30 -16.12 -7.51
N VAL A 187 -29.72 -16.22 -6.25
CA VAL A 187 -28.89 -16.67 -5.11
C VAL A 187 -28.49 -18.13 -5.33
N GLN A 188 -29.45 -18.99 -5.69
CA GLN A 188 -29.18 -20.40 -5.98
C GLN A 188 -28.20 -20.59 -7.14
N GLN A 189 -28.35 -19.83 -8.23
CA GLN A 189 -27.41 -19.89 -9.36
C GLN A 189 -25.99 -19.47 -8.94
N LYS A 190 -25.89 -18.43 -8.10
CA LYS A 190 -24.59 -17.96 -7.60
C LYS A 190 -23.93 -18.96 -6.67
N PHE A 191 -24.68 -19.61 -5.78
CA PHE A 191 -24.17 -20.68 -4.91
C PHE A 191 -23.74 -21.90 -5.71
N LYS A 192 -24.51 -22.28 -6.73
CA LYS A 192 -24.13 -23.36 -7.64
C LYS A 192 -22.83 -23.05 -8.39
N LEU A 193 -22.65 -21.81 -8.86
CA LEU A 193 -21.39 -21.35 -9.48
C LEU A 193 -20.20 -21.41 -8.51
N LEU A 194 -20.46 -21.17 -7.23
CA LEU A 194 -19.48 -21.28 -6.15
C LEU A 194 -19.21 -22.72 -5.70
N GLY A 195 -19.92 -23.71 -6.26
CA GLY A 195 -19.81 -25.10 -5.83
C GLY A 195 -20.44 -25.39 -4.47
N ILE A 196 -21.31 -24.51 -3.98
CA ILE A 196 -21.96 -24.61 -2.68
C ILE A 196 -23.26 -25.41 -2.82
N SER A 197 -23.35 -26.49 -2.08
CA SER A 197 -24.54 -27.34 -2.03
C SER A 197 -25.64 -26.69 -1.18
N PRO A 198 -26.94 -26.96 -1.43
CA PRO A 198 -28.03 -26.39 -0.63
C PRO A 198 -27.95 -26.69 0.88
N GLY A 199 -27.30 -27.79 1.28
CA GLY A 199 -27.07 -28.15 2.68
C GLY A 199 -25.92 -27.39 3.35
N GLU A 200 -25.01 -26.78 2.57
CA GLU A 200 -23.84 -26.05 3.05
C GLU A 200 -24.12 -24.54 3.19
N ALA A 201 -25.35 -24.10 2.89
CA ALA A 201 -25.74 -22.70 2.97
C ALA A 201 -25.60 -22.17 4.41
N GLU A 202 -25.86 -23.01 5.42
CA GLU A 202 -25.70 -22.65 6.83
C GLU A 202 -24.21 -22.49 7.21
N ASP A 203 -23.34 -23.40 6.79
CA ASP A 203 -21.89 -23.27 7.00
C ASP A 203 -21.34 -22.02 6.32
N LEU A 204 -21.85 -21.70 5.13
CA LEU A 204 -21.49 -20.47 4.40
C LEU A 204 -21.91 -19.22 5.18
N TRP A 205 -23.08 -19.24 5.82
CA TRP A 205 -23.53 -18.13 6.65
C TRP A 205 -22.54 -17.84 7.77
N ASP A 206 -22.12 -18.87 8.50
CA ASP A 206 -21.18 -18.71 9.61
C ASP A 206 -19.82 -18.16 9.14
N LEU A 207 -19.39 -18.54 7.93
CA LEU A 207 -18.21 -17.99 7.27
C LEU A 207 -18.37 -16.52 6.85
N LEU A 208 -19.54 -16.14 6.31
CA LEU A 208 -19.82 -14.78 5.85
C LEU A 208 -20.03 -13.81 7.03
N ALA A 209 -20.73 -14.24 8.07
CA ALA A 209 -21.08 -13.42 9.24
C ALA A 209 -19.97 -13.33 10.29
N LEU A 210 -18.96 -14.21 10.23
CA LEU A 210 -17.85 -14.25 11.19
C LEU A 210 -18.34 -14.26 12.66
N GLY A 211 -19.50 -14.88 12.92
CA GLY A 211 -20.13 -14.97 14.23
C GLY A 211 -21.09 -13.82 14.60
N GLY A 212 -21.41 -12.91 13.68
CA GLY A 212 -22.48 -11.92 13.85
C GLY A 212 -23.88 -12.48 13.55
N GLU A 213 -24.91 -11.89 14.14
CA GLU A 213 -26.33 -12.23 13.84
C GLU A 213 -26.85 -11.52 12.58
N GLU A 214 -26.26 -10.37 12.24
CA GLU A 214 -26.62 -9.54 11.09
C GLU A 214 -25.39 -9.23 10.23
N LEU A 215 -25.60 -9.09 8.93
CA LEU A 215 -24.55 -8.86 7.94
C LEU A 215 -24.83 -7.61 7.11
N GLU A 216 -23.94 -6.61 7.19
CA GLU A 216 -24.04 -5.41 6.35
C GLU A 216 -23.72 -5.68 4.87
N VAL A 217 -24.31 -4.90 3.97
CA VAL A 217 -24.14 -4.98 2.51
C VAL A 217 -22.66 -5.05 2.08
N GLU A 218 -21.81 -4.18 2.65
CA GLU A 218 -20.40 -4.11 2.28
C GLU A 218 -19.63 -5.35 2.74
N THR A 219 -19.96 -5.86 3.94
CA THR A 219 -19.36 -7.06 4.50
C THR A 219 -19.76 -8.30 3.70
N PHE A 220 -21.05 -8.42 3.35
CA PHE A 220 -21.54 -9.48 2.46
C PHE A 220 -20.82 -9.49 1.12
N ALA A 221 -20.79 -8.34 0.42
CA ALA A 221 -20.19 -8.24 -0.91
C ALA A 221 -18.68 -8.54 -0.88
N ASN A 222 -17.96 -8.06 0.12
CA ASN A 222 -16.53 -8.33 0.27
C ASN A 222 -16.25 -9.80 0.58
N ASN A 223 -16.98 -10.40 1.51
CA ASN A 223 -16.76 -11.80 1.92
C ASN A 223 -17.13 -12.78 0.81
N MET A 224 -18.26 -12.56 0.11
CA MET A 224 -18.64 -13.34 -1.08
C MET A 224 -17.61 -13.25 -2.19
N ARG A 225 -16.97 -12.09 -2.37
CA ARG A 225 -15.93 -11.91 -3.38
C ARG A 225 -14.64 -12.66 -3.02
N MET A 226 -14.28 -12.75 -1.73
CA MET A 226 -13.13 -13.55 -1.30
C MET A 226 -13.35 -15.05 -1.56
N LEU A 227 -14.60 -15.51 -1.52
CA LEU A 227 -14.98 -16.90 -1.79
C LEU A 227 -15.05 -17.24 -3.29
N GLN A 228 -15.23 -16.26 -4.17
CA GLN A 228 -15.34 -16.47 -5.63
C GLN A 228 -14.01 -16.70 -6.36
N GLY A 229 -12.87 -16.42 -5.71
CA GLY A 229 -11.56 -16.46 -6.36
C GLY A 229 -10.64 -17.54 -5.81
N ASP A 230 -9.62 -17.90 -6.59
CA ASP A 230 -8.51 -18.71 -6.10
C ASP A 230 -7.78 -17.97 -4.96
N ALA A 231 -7.57 -18.66 -3.84
CA ALA A 231 -6.74 -18.13 -2.76
C ALA A 231 -5.32 -17.92 -3.27
N LYS A 232 -4.86 -16.66 -3.31
CA LYS A 232 -3.49 -16.36 -3.74
C LYS A 232 -2.52 -16.72 -2.63
N ALA A 233 -1.27 -16.99 -3.00
CA ALA A 233 -0.21 -17.29 -2.02
C ALA A 233 -0.07 -16.21 -0.92
N LYS A 234 -0.36 -14.94 -1.26
CA LYS A 234 -0.40 -13.83 -0.29
C LYS A 234 -1.50 -14.01 0.77
N ASP A 235 -2.67 -14.51 0.38
CA ASP A 235 -3.81 -14.71 1.27
C ASP A 235 -3.52 -15.87 2.23
N SER A 236 -3.00 -16.97 1.71
CA SER A 236 -2.53 -18.11 2.51
C SER A 236 -1.41 -17.72 3.49
N TYR A 237 -0.44 -16.93 3.03
CA TYR A 237 0.63 -16.42 3.89
C TYR A 237 0.11 -15.48 4.98
N SER A 238 -0.87 -14.63 4.65
CA SER A 238 -1.50 -13.74 5.62
C SER A 238 -2.22 -14.53 6.70
N ALA A 239 -3.01 -15.55 6.32
CA ALA A 239 -3.67 -16.46 7.25
C ALA A 239 -2.65 -17.18 8.16
N MET A 240 -1.57 -17.71 7.58
CA MET A 240 -0.48 -18.33 8.35
C MET A 240 0.14 -17.37 9.36
N ARG A 241 0.37 -16.11 8.98
CA ARG A 241 0.91 -15.09 9.87
C ARG A 241 -0.07 -14.69 10.99
N TYR A 242 -1.36 -14.62 10.68
CA TYR A 242 -2.40 -14.41 11.70
C TYR A 242 -2.42 -15.57 12.69
N LEU A 243 -2.40 -16.82 12.21
CA LEU A 243 -2.33 -18.02 13.03
C LEU A 243 -1.10 -18.02 13.96
N GLN A 244 0.08 -17.70 13.45
CA GLN A 244 1.29 -17.61 14.28
C GLN A 244 1.15 -16.56 15.39
N ARG A 245 0.58 -15.39 15.08
CA ARG A 245 0.35 -14.33 16.09
C ARG A 245 -0.68 -14.74 17.12
N THR A 246 -1.75 -15.42 16.72
CA THR A 246 -2.77 -15.90 17.66
C THR A 246 -2.21 -16.99 18.55
N THR A 247 -1.43 -17.95 18.02
CA THR A 247 -0.76 -18.97 18.83
C THR A 247 0.16 -18.34 19.88
N GLN A 248 0.97 -17.35 19.50
CA GLN A 248 1.82 -16.62 20.45
C GLN A 248 1.01 -15.89 21.54
N ARG A 249 -0.16 -15.33 21.21
CA ARG A 249 -1.04 -14.69 22.19
C ARG A 249 -1.64 -15.71 23.15
N VAL A 250 -2.07 -16.87 22.63
CA VAL A 250 -2.62 -17.96 23.43
C VAL A 250 -1.56 -18.52 24.39
N GLU A 251 -0.32 -18.71 23.94
CA GLU A 251 0.79 -19.14 24.81
C GLU A 251 1.06 -18.15 25.94
N LYS A 252 1.13 -16.85 25.64
CA LYS A 252 1.28 -15.80 26.67
C LYS A 252 0.12 -15.77 27.64
N MET A 253 -1.11 -15.98 27.16
CA MET A 253 -2.30 -16.05 28.01
C MET A 253 -2.24 -17.27 28.94
N ALA A 254 -1.82 -18.43 28.42
CA ALA A 254 -1.63 -19.64 29.20
C ALA A 254 -0.56 -19.47 30.29
N GLU A 255 0.56 -18.79 29.99
CA GLU A 255 1.57 -18.43 31.00
C GLU A 255 1.02 -17.48 32.06
N GLY A 256 0.24 -16.47 31.65
CA GLY A 256 -0.46 -15.56 32.55
C GLY A 256 -1.40 -16.30 33.48
N MET A 257 -2.18 -17.24 32.96
CA MET A 257 -3.12 -18.06 33.72
C MET A 257 -2.39 -18.94 34.74
N LYS A 258 -1.26 -19.56 34.38
CA LYS A 258 -0.41 -20.31 35.31
C LYS A 258 0.18 -19.45 36.43
N LYS A 259 0.49 -18.17 36.17
CA LYS A 259 0.95 -17.23 37.22
C LYS A 259 -0.20 -16.88 38.17
N LEU A 260 -1.40 -16.66 37.64
CA LEU A 260 -2.58 -16.37 38.43
C LEU A 260 -2.95 -17.56 39.34
N GLN A 261 -2.90 -18.78 38.80
CA GLN A 261 -3.16 -20.00 39.56
C GLN A 261 -2.18 -20.15 40.75
N ARG A 262 -0.88 -19.96 40.53
CA ARG A 262 0.12 -19.99 41.62
C ARG A 262 -0.12 -18.92 42.70
N ARG A 263 -0.61 -17.73 42.32
CA ARG A 263 -0.96 -16.69 43.29
C ARG A 263 -2.19 -17.08 44.12
N LEU A 264 -3.18 -17.73 43.52
CA LEU A 264 -4.36 -18.23 44.22
C LEU A 264 -3.99 -19.34 45.21
N GLU A 265 -3.13 -20.28 44.81
CA GLU A 265 -2.60 -21.32 45.70
C GLU A 265 -1.86 -20.71 46.90
N GLY A 266 -0.98 -19.72 46.66
CA GLY A 266 -0.27 -19.03 47.75
C GLY A 266 -1.20 -18.23 48.69
N LEU A 267 -2.29 -17.65 48.17
CA LEU A 267 -3.30 -16.98 49.00
C LEU A 267 -4.09 -17.98 49.86
N GLN A 268 -4.38 -19.17 49.34
CA GLN A 268 -5.04 -20.23 50.11
C GLN A 268 -4.15 -20.72 51.26
N GLU A 269 -2.85 -20.91 51.02
CA GLU A 269 -1.89 -21.27 52.08
C GLU A 269 -1.81 -20.19 53.16
N LEU A 270 -1.73 -18.91 52.77
CA LEU A 270 -1.72 -17.79 53.72
C LEU A 270 -3.00 -17.73 54.56
N ALA A 271 -4.16 -17.94 53.94
CA ALA A 271 -5.44 -17.95 54.64
C ALA A 271 -5.53 -19.09 55.66
N LEU A 272 -5.01 -20.27 55.33
CA LEU A 272 -4.92 -21.41 56.25
C LEU A 272 -4.00 -21.11 57.44
N GLU A 273 -2.87 -20.45 57.21
CA GLU A 273 -1.94 -20.08 58.29
C GLU A 273 -2.56 -19.06 59.24
N VAL A 274 -3.18 -17.99 58.71
CA VAL A 274 -3.89 -17.00 59.52
C VAL A 274 -5.02 -17.66 60.33
N HIS A 275 -5.75 -18.60 59.73
CA HIS A 275 -6.79 -19.34 60.45
C HIS A 275 -6.23 -20.17 61.60
N ARG A 276 -5.05 -20.79 61.42
CA ARG A 276 -4.36 -21.57 62.45
C ARG A 276 -3.86 -20.70 63.59
N GLU A 277 -3.24 -19.56 63.29
CA GLU A 277 -2.79 -18.58 64.30
C GLU A 277 -3.97 -18.03 65.10
N LEU A 278 -5.07 -17.67 64.43
CA LEU A 278 -6.29 -17.20 65.09
C LEU A 278 -6.85 -18.27 66.03
N GLY A 279 -6.89 -19.53 65.60
CA GLY A 279 -7.31 -20.64 66.46
C GLY A 279 -6.43 -20.81 67.71
N ALA A 280 -5.11 -20.67 67.57
CA ALA A 280 -4.18 -20.73 68.69
C ALA A 280 -4.37 -19.59 69.69
N THR A 281 -4.56 -18.36 69.21
CA THR A 281 -4.83 -17.18 70.07
C THR A 281 -6.17 -17.30 70.79
N MET A 282 -7.23 -17.77 70.11
CA MET A 282 -8.52 -18.06 70.72
C MET A 282 -8.39 -19.09 71.83
N HIS A 283 -7.65 -20.18 71.60
CA HIS A 283 -7.41 -21.18 72.63
C HIS A 283 -6.69 -20.59 73.84
N GLN A 284 -5.64 -19.77 73.64
CA GLN A 284 -4.94 -19.10 74.73
C GLN A 284 -5.86 -18.17 75.53
N LEU A 285 -6.73 -17.41 74.86
CA LEU A 285 -7.72 -16.55 75.52
C LEU A 285 -8.71 -17.34 76.38
N VAL A 286 -9.20 -18.49 75.88
CA VAL A 286 -10.09 -19.38 76.65
C VAL A 286 -9.36 -19.90 77.89
N THR A 287 -8.14 -20.43 77.74
CA THR A 287 -7.35 -20.93 78.87
C THR A 287 -7.03 -19.83 79.89
N MET A 288 -6.73 -18.61 79.44
CA MET A 288 -6.57 -17.45 80.33
C MET A 288 -7.89 -17.12 81.06
N SER A 289 -9.03 -17.17 80.38
CA SER A 289 -10.33 -16.90 81.00
C SER A 289 -10.69 -17.93 82.07
N GLU A 290 -10.38 -19.20 81.82
CA GLU A 290 -10.55 -20.29 82.80
C GLU A 290 -9.61 -20.10 84.00
N GLY A 291 -8.33 -19.78 83.76
CA GLY A 291 -7.38 -19.48 84.83
C GLY A 291 -7.76 -18.26 85.67
N ILE A 292 -8.30 -17.21 85.05
CA ILE A 292 -8.86 -16.05 85.75
C ILE A 292 -10.07 -16.47 86.59
N ALA A 293 -10.97 -17.31 86.04
CA ALA A 293 -12.12 -17.82 86.77
C ALA A 293 -11.70 -18.63 88.02
N ASP A 294 -10.60 -19.38 87.95
CA ASP A 294 -10.03 -20.12 89.09
C ASP A 294 -9.36 -19.20 90.13
N CYS A 295 -8.83 -18.04 89.71
CA CYS A 295 -8.26 -17.04 90.61
C CYS A 295 -9.30 -16.15 91.29
N ILE A 296 -10.55 -16.14 90.81
CA ILE A 296 -11.66 -15.51 91.53
C ILE A 296 -11.96 -16.42 92.74
N PRO A 297 -11.73 -15.96 93.98
CA PRO A 297 -12.03 -16.75 95.15
C PRO A 297 -13.50 -17.13 95.09
N ARG A 298 -13.83 -18.41 95.28
CA ARG A 298 -15.18 -18.85 95.64
C ARG A 298 -15.49 -18.36 97.05
N LEU A 299 -15.53 -17.04 97.24
CA LEU A 299 -16.26 -16.41 98.30
C LEU A 299 -17.69 -16.93 98.11
N GLY A 300 -18.12 -17.86 98.97
CA GLY A 300 -19.52 -18.23 99.05
C GLY A 300 -20.30 -16.93 99.03
N SER A 301 -21.11 -16.73 97.98
CA SER A 301 -21.74 -15.44 97.77
C SER A 301 -22.47 -15.10 99.06
N ARG A 302 -22.10 -14.00 99.71
CA ARG A 302 -22.77 -13.54 100.93
C ARG A 302 -24.22 -13.08 100.65
N ARG A 303 -24.68 -13.27 99.41
CA ARG A 303 -25.97 -12.90 98.84
C ARG A 303 -26.56 -14.14 98.17
N SER A 304 -27.80 -14.44 98.50
CA SER A 304 -28.59 -15.49 97.84
C SER A 304 -28.71 -15.17 96.35
N ILE A 305 -28.97 -16.18 95.51
CA ILE A 305 -29.33 -15.99 94.09
C ILE A 305 -30.49 -14.98 93.97
N ASP A 306 -31.42 -14.99 94.92
CA ASP A 306 -32.55 -14.06 94.98
C ASP A 306 -32.12 -12.60 95.16
N ASP A 307 -31.05 -12.32 95.94
CA ASP A 307 -30.53 -10.97 96.14
C ASP A 307 -29.89 -10.42 94.85
N ILE A 308 -29.28 -11.30 94.04
CA ILE A 308 -28.66 -10.95 92.76
C ILE A 308 -29.74 -10.68 91.70
N LEU A 309 -30.83 -11.44 91.71
CA LEU A 309 -31.98 -11.23 90.83
C LEU A 309 -32.73 -9.93 91.19
N ASP A 310 -32.91 -9.63 92.48
CA ASP A 310 -33.50 -8.36 92.94
C ASP A 310 -32.63 -7.14 92.57
N LEU A 311 -31.30 -7.26 92.64
CA LEU A 311 -30.37 -6.23 92.16
C LEU A 311 -30.42 -6.05 90.64
N ARG A 312 -30.49 -7.14 89.87
CA ARG A 312 -30.63 -7.09 88.40
C ARG A 312 -31.93 -6.36 88.02
N ASP A 313 -33.03 -6.66 88.70
CA ASP A 313 -34.34 -6.09 88.38
C ASP A 313 -34.43 -4.61 88.85
N LYS A 314 -33.80 -4.24 89.97
CA LYS A 314 -33.62 -2.83 90.39
C LYS A 314 -32.78 -2.02 89.42
N VAL A 315 -31.67 -2.56 88.92
CA VAL A 315 -30.80 -1.90 87.91
C VAL A 315 -31.54 -1.77 86.58
N ARG A 316 -32.30 -2.78 86.17
CA ARG A 316 -33.14 -2.73 84.95
C ARG A 316 -34.22 -1.65 85.05
N ASN A 317 -34.85 -1.49 86.21
CA ASN A 317 -35.86 -0.45 86.45
C ASN A 317 -35.28 0.96 86.64
N THR A 318 -34.02 1.12 87.06
CA THR A 318 -33.37 2.44 87.10
C THR A 318 -32.80 2.84 85.74
N ALA A 319 -32.36 1.88 84.93
CA ALA A 319 -31.96 2.12 83.55
C ALA A 319 -33.14 2.55 82.64
N SER A 320 -34.38 2.16 82.98
CA SER A 320 -35.59 2.61 82.27
C SER A 320 -36.15 3.97 82.72
N VAL A 321 -35.52 4.65 83.69
CA VAL A 321 -35.91 6.00 84.15
C VAL A 321 -34.90 7.07 83.70
N LEU A 322 -33.77 6.66 83.12
CA LEU A 322 -32.74 7.54 82.55
C LEU A 322 -32.70 7.54 81.00
N TRP A 323 -33.73 6.99 80.35
CA TRP A 323 -34.07 7.15 78.93
C TRP A 323 -35.58 7.25 78.78
#